data_AF-A0A2I3GTN1-F1
#
_entry.id   AF-A0A2I3GTN1-F1
#
_cell.length_a   1.000
_cell.length_b   1.000
_cell.length_c   1.000
_cell.angle_alpha   90.00
_cell.angle_beta   90.00
_cell.angle_gamma   90.00
#
_symmetry.space_group_name_H-M   'P 1'
#
loop_
_entity.id
_entity.type
_entity.pdbx_description
1 polymer ?
#
loop_
_entity_poly.entity_id
_entity_poly.type
_entity_poly.pdbx_seq_one_letter_code
_entity_poly.pdbx_strand_id
1 'polypeptide(L)'
;MLARRLRDPLQALRRRNQELKQQVDGLLSESQLKEALEPNKRQDIYQRVGAPTEEEEESESEDSEDSGGEEEDAEEEEEEKEENESHKQSTSEEYIAIGDFTAQQVGDLTFKKGEILLVIEKKPDGWWIAKDAKGNEGLVPRTYLEPYSEEEGQESSEEGSEEDVEVVDETADGAEVKQRTDSHWSAVQKVISEINTVDVLTTMGAIPAGFRPSTLSQLLEEGNQFRASYFLQPELMPSQLAFRDLMWDATEGTIRSRPSRISLILTLWHCKMIPLPGMSIQVLSRHVRLCLFDGNKVLSNIHTVRATWQSKKPKAWTFSPQVTRILPCLLDGDCFIRSNSASPDLGILFELGISYICNSTGERGELSCGWVFLKLFDASGVPIPAKTYELFLNGGTPYEKGIEVDPSVSRRAHGSVFYQMMTMRRQPQLLVKLRSLNRRSRNVLSLLPETLIGSVCSIHLLVFYRQILGDVLLKDRMSLQSTDLISHPMLATFPMLLEQPDVMDALRSSWAEKESTLKRSEKRDKEFLKSTFLLVYHDCVLPLLHSTRLPPFRWAEEETETARWKVITDFLKQNQENQGALQALLSPDGVHEPFDLSEQTYDFLGEMRKNAV
;
A
#
# COMPACT_ATOMS: atom_id res chain seq x y z
N MET A 1 -2.99 -22.94 -55.98
CA MET A 1 -4.38 -22.84 -55.47
C MET A 1 -4.63 -23.96 -54.49
N LEU A 2 -5.15 -23.67 -53.29
CA LEU A 2 -5.96 -24.56 -52.42
C LEU A 2 -6.24 -23.78 -51.12
N ALA A 3 -7.43 -23.16 -51.04
CA ALA A 3 -7.79 -22.31 -49.92
C ALA A 3 -8.07 -23.17 -48.67
N ARG A 4 -7.34 -22.92 -47.58
CA ARG A 4 -7.64 -23.52 -46.27
C ARG A 4 -8.93 -22.88 -45.74
N ARG A 5 -10.02 -23.66 -45.69
CA ARG A 5 -11.28 -23.23 -45.03
C ARG A 5 -10.99 -22.85 -43.58
N LEU A 6 -11.35 -21.63 -43.21
CA LEU A 6 -11.45 -21.21 -41.81
C LEU A 6 -12.43 -22.14 -41.09
N ARG A 7 -12.06 -22.62 -39.90
CA ARG A 7 -12.96 -23.44 -39.07
C ARG A 7 -13.98 -22.52 -38.43
N ASP A 8 -15.25 -22.85 -38.60
CA ASP A 8 -16.38 -22.10 -38.04
C ASP A 8 -16.31 -22.04 -36.50
N PRO A 9 -16.19 -20.85 -35.88
CA PRO A 9 -16.16 -20.70 -34.43
C PRO A 9 -17.38 -21.30 -33.73
N LEU A 10 -18.55 -21.29 -34.37
CA LEU A 10 -19.79 -21.85 -33.80
C LEU A 10 -19.71 -23.38 -33.67
N GLN A 11 -19.06 -24.08 -34.61
CA GLN A 11 -18.83 -25.53 -34.47
C GLN A 11 -17.85 -25.85 -33.34
N ALA A 12 -16.79 -25.06 -33.17
CA ALA A 12 -15.86 -25.24 -32.06
C ALA A 12 -16.55 -25.03 -30.69
N LEU A 13 -17.39 -24.00 -30.59
CA LEU A 13 -18.11 -23.65 -29.36
C LEU A 13 -19.22 -24.68 -29.02
N ARG A 14 -19.95 -25.19 -30.03
CA ARG A 14 -20.91 -26.29 -29.84
C ARG A 14 -20.22 -27.57 -29.34
N ARG A 15 -19.06 -27.93 -29.91
CA ARG A 15 -18.29 -29.10 -29.48
C ARG A 15 -17.79 -28.96 -28.04
N ARG A 16 -17.29 -27.77 -27.68
CA ARG A 16 -16.86 -27.42 -26.31
C ARG A 16 -18.00 -27.56 -25.29
N ASN A 17 -19.20 -27.08 -25.62
CA ASN A 17 -20.39 -27.23 -24.77
C ASN A 17 -20.84 -28.69 -24.63
N GLN A 18 -20.67 -29.50 -25.68
CA GLN A 18 -21.02 -30.93 -25.64
C GLN A 18 -20.02 -31.74 -24.79
N GLU A 19 -18.72 -31.42 -24.87
CA GLU A 19 -17.67 -31.96 -24.00
C GLU A 19 -17.90 -31.59 -22.53
N LEU A 20 -18.22 -30.31 -22.23
CA LEU A 20 -18.55 -29.85 -20.88
C LEU A 20 -19.79 -30.55 -20.32
N LYS A 21 -20.83 -30.78 -21.14
CA LYS A 21 -22.03 -31.50 -20.71
C LYS A 21 -21.72 -32.95 -20.33
N GLN A 22 -20.90 -33.64 -21.13
CA GLN A 22 -20.46 -35.00 -20.81
C GLN A 22 -19.60 -35.08 -19.52
N GLN A 23 -18.78 -34.05 -19.24
CA GLN A 23 -18.03 -33.97 -17.98
C GLN A 23 -18.94 -33.76 -16.76
N VAL A 24 -19.96 -32.90 -16.88
CA VAL A 24 -20.96 -32.68 -15.82
C VAL A 24 -21.81 -33.93 -15.59
N ASP A 25 -22.28 -34.59 -16.65
CA ASP A 25 -23.05 -35.84 -16.55
C ASP A 25 -22.20 -36.97 -15.93
N GLY A 26 -20.89 -37.01 -16.21
CA GLY A 26 -19.94 -37.92 -15.55
C GLY A 26 -19.83 -37.68 -14.05
N LEU A 27 -19.58 -36.44 -13.62
CA LEU A 27 -19.47 -36.08 -12.20
C LEU A 27 -20.78 -36.32 -11.42
N LEU A 28 -21.94 -36.14 -12.07
CA LEU A 28 -23.26 -36.46 -11.50
C LEU A 28 -23.53 -37.97 -11.40
N SER A 29 -22.81 -38.80 -12.16
CA SER A 29 -22.89 -40.26 -12.07
C SER A 29 -21.99 -40.83 -10.97
N GLU A 30 -20.84 -40.20 -10.71
CA GLU A 30 -19.95 -40.57 -9.60
C GLU A 30 -20.52 -40.18 -8.23
N SER A 31 -21.41 -39.18 -8.16
CA SER A 31 -21.99 -38.68 -6.90
C SER A 31 -23.19 -39.48 -6.37
N GLN A 32 -23.37 -40.76 -6.73
CA GLN A 32 -24.50 -41.57 -6.25
C GLN A 32 -24.28 -42.14 -4.83
N LEU A 33 -24.47 -41.26 -3.84
CA LEU A 33 -25.02 -41.67 -2.54
C LEU A 33 -26.36 -40.95 -2.30
N LYS A 34 -27.34 -41.74 -1.87
CA LYS A 34 -28.76 -41.43 -1.62
C LYS A 34 -28.91 -40.46 -0.42
N GLU A 35 -30.01 -39.71 -0.22
CA GLU A 35 -31.31 -39.60 -0.91
C GLU A 35 -31.95 -38.21 -0.61
N ALA A 36 -33.18 -37.97 -1.12
CA ALA A 36 -34.08 -36.85 -0.79
C ALA A 36 -33.78 -35.44 -1.36
N LEU A 37 -34.18 -35.22 -2.62
CA LEU A 37 -34.77 -33.94 -3.07
C LEU A 37 -35.65 -34.17 -4.32
N GLU A 38 -36.85 -33.56 -4.33
CA GLU A 38 -37.95 -33.92 -5.24
C GLU A 38 -37.77 -33.51 -6.72
N PRO A 39 -38.50 -34.14 -7.67
CA PRO A 39 -38.25 -33.99 -9.11
C PRO A 39 -38.57 -32.61 -9.73
N ASN A 40 -39.28 -31.73 -9.02
CA ASN A 40 -39.91 -30.53 -9.61
C ASN A 40 -39.05 -29.24 -9.64
N LYS A 41 -37.73 -29.33 -9.45
CA LYS A 41 -36.80 -28.17 -9.58
C LYS A 41 -35.74 -28.31 -10.69
N ARG A 42 -35.85 -29.31 -11.56
CA ARG A 42 -34.87 -29.54 -12.65
C ARG A 42 -35.15 -28.81 -13.97
N GLN A 43 -36.28 -28.09 -14.09
CA GLN A 43 -36.68 -27.43 -15.35
C GLN A 43 -36.25 -25.95 -15.46
N ASP A 44 -36.10 -25.20 -14.37
CA ASP A 44 -35.77 -23.75 -14.43
C ASP A 44 -34.32 -23.44 -14.82
N ILE A 45 -33.40 -24.41 -14.71
CA ILE A 45 -31.96 -24.18 -14.95
C ILE A 45 -31.62 -24.12 -16.46
N TYR A 46 -32.49 -24.65 -17.33
CA TYR A 46 -32.23 -24.77 -18.77
C TYR A 46 -32.83 -23.66 -19.65
N GLN A 47 -33.57 -22.68 -19.09
CA GLN A 47 -34.26 -21.64 -19.87
C GLN A 47 -33.70 -20.20 -19.74
N ARG A 48 -32.59 -19.99 -19.02
CA ARG A 48 -32.01 -18.64 -18.80
C ARG A 48 -30.64 -18.36 -19.43
N VAL A 49 -30.15 -19.21 -20.32
CA VAL A 49 -28.90 -18.99 -21.06
C VAL A 49 -29.12 -19.24 -22.56
N GLY A 50 -29.63 -18.24 -23.29
CA GLY A 50 -29.82 -18.40 -24.74
C GLY A 50 -30.68 -17.40 -25.49
N ALA A 51 -30.47 -16.09 -25.35
CA ALA A 51 -30.79 -15.10 -26.40
C ALA A 51 -30.09 -13.76 -26.10
N PRO A 52 -29.47 -13.09 -27.11
CA PRO A 52 -29.21 -11.66 -27.07
C PRO A 52 -30.44 -10.90 -27.63
N THR A 53 -30.72 -9.73 -27.09
CA THR A 53 -31.59 -8.72 -27.73
C THR A 53 -30.86 -7.40 -27.76
N GLU A 54 -30.83 -6.81 -28.95
CA GLU A 54 -30.50 -5.40 -29.20
C GLU A 54 -31.71 -4.53 -28.78
N GLU A 55 -31.76 -3.27 -29.22
CA GLU A 55 -32.73 -2.19 -28.87
C GLU A 55 -32.27 -1.28 -27.70
N GLU A 56 -32.39 0.04 -27.77
CA GLU A 56 -32.34 0.97 -28.93
C GLU A 56 -32.05 2.39 -28.38
N GLU A 57 -31.58 3.31 -29.23
CA GLU A 57 -31.47 4.73 -28.85
C GLU A 57 -32.81 5.43 -29.12
N GLU A 58 -33.44 6.02 -28.11
CA GLU A 58 -34.44 7.07 -28.32
C GLU A 58 -34.11 8.31 -27.49
N SER A 59 -34.07 9.43 -28.21
CA SER A 59 -33.96 10.79 -27.71
C SER A 59 -35.34 11.43 -27.59
N GLU A 60 -35.63 12.10 -26.49
CA GLU A 60 -36.57 13.23 -26.49
C GLU A 60 -35.95 14.43 -25.77
N SER A 61 -36.33 15.62 -26.25
CA SER A 61 -35.73 16.91 -25.97
C SER A 61 -36.77 17.90 -25.41
N GLU A 62 -36.29 19.12 -25.10
CA GLU A 62 -37.10 20.32 -24.79
C GLU A 62 -37.69 20.36 -23.35
N ASP A 63 -37.67 21.49 -22.61
CA ASP A 63 -37.20 22.83 -22.98
C ASP A 63 -36.79 23.73 -21.78
N SER A 64 -36.18 24.90 -22.11
CA SER A 64 -36.11 26.23 -21.43
C SER A 64 -36.81 26.43 -20.06
N GLU A 65 -36.41 27.24 -19.06
CA GLU A 65 -35.83 28.60 -18.91
C GLU A 65 -35.18 28.69 -17.48
N ASP A 66 -34.41 29.69 -16.99
CA ASP A 66 -33.53 30.77 -17.50
C ASP A 66 -32.74 31.39 -16.28
N SER A 67 -31.77 32.29 -16.52
CA SER A 67 -31.05 33.17 -15.56
C SER A 67 -30.00 32.51 -14.63
N GLY A 68 -28.75 33.00 -14.52
CA GLY A 68 -28.17 34.27 -14.99
C GLY A 68 -27.64 35.08 -13.80
N GLY A 69 -26.31 35.27 -13.73
CA GLY A 69 -25.66 35.98 -12.61
C GLY A 69 -24.17 35.69 -12.57
N GLU A 70 -23.39 36.59 -13.17
CA GLU A 70 -21.92 36.62 -13.16
C GLU A 70 -21.40 37.48 -11.98
N GLU A 71 -20.10 37.86 -12.04
CA GLU A 71 -19.42 38.89 -11.23
C GLU A 71 -19.03 38.53 -9.77
N GLU A 72 -17.91 39.01 -9.23
CA GLU A 72 -16.60 39.38 -9.81
C GLU A 72 -15.56 39.43 -8.67
N ASP A 73 -14.31 39.84 -8.98
CA ASP A 73 -13.20 39.91 -8.03
C ASP A 73 -13.35 40.97 -6.92
N ALA A 74 -12.62 40.77 -5.81
CA ALA A 74 -12.23 41.85 -4.90
C ALA A 74 -10.94 41.50 -4.14
N GLU A 75 -9.84 42.14 -4.54
CA GLU A 75 -8.65 42.33 -3.71
C GLU A 75 -8.90 43.52 -2.77
N GLU A 76 -8.49 43.44 -1.50
CA GLU A 76 -8.25 44.64 -0.68
C GLU A 76 -6.93 44.47 0.10
N GLU A 77 -6.06 45.45 -0.06
CA GLU A 77 -4.86 45.69 0.76
C GLU A 77 -5.27 46.36 2.08
N GLU A 78 -4.46 46.26 3.14
CA GLU A 78 -4.22 47.43 4.01
C GLU A 78 -2.90 47.32 4.81
N GLU A 79 -2.47 48.45 5.37
CA GLU A 79 -1.07 48.83 5.53
C GLU A 79 -0.41 48.52 6.90
N GLU A 80 0.87 48.88 6.99
CA GLU A 80 1.82 48.77 8.09
C GLU A 80 1.41 49.47 9.40
N LYS A 81 1.95 48.98 10.54
CA LYS A 81 2.61 49.83 11.56
C LYS A 81 3.51 49.09 12.54
N GLU A 82 4.47 49.85 13.06
CA GLU A 82 5.68 49.41 13.78
C GLU A 82 5.51 49.25 15.33
N GLU A 83 6.64 48.97 15.98
CA GLU A 83 6.94 48.99 17.43
C GLU A 83 6.39 47.84 18.29
N ASN A 84 7.20 46.99 18.91
CA ASN A 84 8.31 47.36 19.80
C ASN A 84 9.34 46.22 19.99
N GLU A 85 10.60 46.60 20.22
CA GLU A 85 11.61 45.70 20.78
C GLU A 85 11.25 45.28 22.21
N SER A 86 11.43 44.00 22.55
CA SER A 86 11.73 43.61 23.93
C SER A 86 12.63 42.39 23.98
N HIS A 87 13.76 42.56 24.68
CA HIS A 87 14.84 41.61 24.85
C HIS A 87 14.46 40.12 24.91
N LYS A 88 15.08 39.32 24.04
CA LYS A 88 15.50 37.96 24.38
C LYS A 88 17.01 37.90 24.37
N GLN A 89 17.60 37.57 25.52
CA GLN A 89 19.02 37.23 25.59
C GLN A 89 19.23 35.96 24.77
N SER A 90 19.97 36.08 23.67
CA SER A 90 20.45 34.91 22.92
C SER A 90 21.43 34.15 23.79
N THR A 91 21.11 32.89 24.08
CA THR A 91 22.11 31.92 24.53
C THR A 91 23.01 31.63 23.34
N SER A 92 24.15 32.32 23.27
CA SER A 92 25.18 32.03 22.28
C SER A 92 25.68 30.61 22.51
N GLU A 93 25.44 29.73 21.54
CA GLU A 93 25.83 28.33 21.59
C GLU A 93 27.07 28.13 20.70
N GLU A 94 28.02 27.34 21.17
CA GLU A 94 29.24 26.98 20.44
C GLU A 94 29.01 25.74 19.58
N TYR A 95 29.47 25.79 18.34
CA TYR A 95 29.37 24.72 17.36
C TYR A 95 30.75 24.45 16.76
N ILE A 96 31.08 23.19 16.52
CA ILE A 96 32.29 22.79 15.81
C ILE A 96 32.00 22.59 14.31
N ALA A 97 32.90 23.08 13.47
CA ALA A 97 32.82 22.89 12.03
C ALA A 97 33.18 21.45 11.62
N ILE A 98 32.26 20.71 10.98
CA ILE A 98 32.50 19.33 10.54
C ILE A 98 33.15 19.22 9.15
N GLY A 99 33.31 20.35 8.44
CA GLY A 99 33.96 20.45 7.13
C GLY A 99 34.53 21.86 6.86
N ASP A 100 35.42 21.96 5.89
CA ASP A 100 35.97 23.25 5.42
C ASP A 100 34.90 24.03 4.63
N PHE A 101 34.79 25.35 4.87
CA PHE A 101 33.91 26.24 4.13
C PHE A 101 34.65 27.54 3.78
N THR A 102 34.75 27.83 2.47
CA THR A 102 35.30 29.08 1.95
C THR A 102 34.16 30.01 1.56
N ALA A 103 34.21 31.25 2.05
CA ALA A 103 33.23 32.31 1.74
C ALA A 103 33.06 32.48 0.23
N GLN A 104 31.82 32.41 -0.25
CA GLN A 104 31.50 32.52 -1.68
C GLN A 104 30.90 33.88 -2.04
N GLN A 105 30.30 34.56 -1.06
CA GLN A 105 29.69 35.88 -1.19
C GLN A 105 30.22 36.86 -0.14
N VAL A 106 30.05 38.15 -0.40
CA VAL A 106 30.41 39.22 0.54
C VAL A 106 29.43 39.18 1.72
N GLY A 107 29.91 38.73 2.87
CA GLY A 107 29.09 38.50 4.08
C GLY A 107 29.15 37.07 4.61
N ASP A 108 29.70 36.12 3.84
CA ASP A 108 29.97 34.76 4.32
C ASP A 108 31.23 34.73 5.20
N LEU A 109 31.24 33.87 6.23
CA LEU A 109 32.41 33.63 7.07
C LEU A 109 33.18 32.40 6.57
N THR A 110 34.49 32.52 6.35
CA THR A 110 35.38 31.38 5.99
C THR A 110 35.86 30.67 7.25
N PHE A 111 35.74 29.35 7.30
CA PHE A 111 36.18 28.53 8.42
C PHE A 111 36.67 27.14 7.97
N LYS A 112 37.40 26.44 8.84
CA LYS A 112 37.94 25.10 8.59
C LYS A 112 37.32 24.04 9.48
N LYS A 113 37.37 22.78 9.04
CA LYS A 113 37.00 21.61 9.83
C LYS A 113 37.76 21.61 11.16
N GLY A 114 37.02 21.48 12.25
CA GLY A 114 37.52 21.52 13.63
C GLY A 114 37.55 22.93 14.25
N GLU A 115 37.28 24.00 13.51
CA GLU A 115 37.15 25.34 14.12
C GLU A 115 35.83 25.47 14.90
N ILE A 116 35.90 26.04 16.10
CA ILE A 116 34.73 26.34 16.93
C ILE A 116 34.21 27.73 16.56
N LEU A 117 32.90 27.82 16.31
CA LEU A 117 32.18 29.01 15.91
C LEU A 117 31.04 29.30 16.88
N LEU A 118 30.90 30.56 17.27
CA LEU A 118 29.84 31.01 18.15
C LEU A 118 28.61 31.41 17.31
N VAL A 119 27.51 30.69 17.41
CA VAL A 119 26.28 30.99 16.65
C VAL A 119 25.50 32.10 17.34
N ILE A 120 25.33 33.22 16.64
CA ILE A 120 24.64 34.42 17.12
C ILE A 120 23.16 34.38 16.73
N GLU A 121 22.83 34.00 15.49
CA GLU A 121 21.47 33.99 14.96
C GLU A 121 21.20 32.72 14.13
N LYS A 122 20.08 32.04 14.41
CA LYS A 122 19.65 30.82 13.71
C LYS A 122 18.43 31.12 12.81
N LYS A 123 18.65 31.31 11.51
CA LYS A 123 17.58 31.53 10.53
C LYS A 123 16.97 30.20 10.02
N PRO A 124 15.68 30.20 9.61
CA PRO A 124 14.99 28.98 9.17
C PRO A 124 15.33 28.53 7.73
N ASP A 125 16.05 29.35 6.97
CA ASP A 125 16.55 29.07 5.61
C ASP A 125 17.81 28.17 5.60
N GLY A 126 18.38 27.88 6.77
CA GLY A 126 19.59 27.07 6.93
C GLY A 126 20.90 27.86 6.96
N TRP A 127 20.86 29.19 6.85
CA TRP A 127 22.04 30.06 6.95
C TRP A 127 22.08 30.81 8.27
N TRP A 128 23.08 30.53 9.09
CA TRP A 128 23.21 31.09 10.43
C TRP A 128 24.23 32.21 10.44
N ILE A 129 24.08 33.18 11.34
CA ILE A 129 25.13 34.16 11.60
C ILE A 129 25.99 33.60 12.72
N ALA A 130 27.28 33.41 12.44
CA ALA A 130 28.25 32.95 13.43
C ALA A 130 29.49 33.84 13.45
N LYS A 131 30.28 33.68 14.51
CA LYS A 131 31.52 34.42 14.76
C LYS A 131 32.69 33.46 14.92
N ASP A 132 33.79 33.74 14.24
CA ASP A 132 35.03 32.99 14.42
C ASP A 132 35.79 33.42 15.68
N ALA A 133 36.77 32.62 16.09
CA ALA A 133 37.66 32.93 17.21
C ALA A 133 38.54 34.19 17.00
N LYS A 134 38.55 34.78 15.79
CA LYS A 134 39.25 36.03 15.45
C LYS A 134 38.31 37.25 15.55
N GLY A 135 37.03 37.03 15.80
CA GLY A 135 36.01 38.06 15.95
C GLY A 135 35.33 38.50 14.66
N ASN A 136 35.55 37.80 13.54
CA ASN A 136 34.86 38.05 12.28
C ASN A 136 33.46 37.42 12.33
N GLU A 137 32.44 38.18 11.94
CA GLU A 137 31.06 37.71 11.86
C GLU A 137 30.64 37.55 10.41
N GLY A 138 29.86 36.52 10.11
CA GLY A 138 29.32 36.29 8.78
C GLY A 138 28.36 35.10 8.71
N LEU A 139 27.79 34.90 7.54
CA LEU A 139 26.88 33.81 7.25
C LEU A 139 27.65 32.49 7.11
N VAL A 140 27.12 31.46 7.76
CA VAL A 140 27.63 30.09 7.74
C VAL A 140 26.49 29.11 7.50
N PRO A 141 26.67 28.09 6.64
CA PRO A 141 25.64 27.07 6.42
C PRO A 141 25.52 26.15 7.64
N ARG A 142 24.31 26.00 8.20
CA ARG A 142 24.05 25.09 9.34
C ARG A 142 24.60 23.68 9.10
N THR A 143 24.54 23.19 7.85
CA THR A 143 24.93 21.82 7.48
C THR A 143 26.42 21.52 7.67
N TYR A 144 27.23 22.52 8.00
CA TYR A 144 28.66 22.38 8.30
C TYR A 144 28.96 22.46 9.80
N LEU A 145 27.94 22.54 10.67
CA LEU A 145 28.06 22.79 12.10
C LEU A 145 27.40 21.69 12.95
N GLU A 146 28.10 21.25 13.99
CA GLU A 146 27.59 20.31 15.01
C GLU A 146 27.74 20.94 16.40
N PRO A 147 26.81 20.75 17.35
CA PRO A 147 26.92 21.34 18.69
C PRO A 147 28.20 20.89 19.40
N TYR A 148 28.94 21.83 19.98
CA TYR A 148 30.16 21.51 20.73
C TYR A 148 29.82 21.18 22.19
N SER A 149 30.26 20.02 22.68
CA SER A 149 30.09 19.58 24.07
C SER A 149 31.42 19.06 24.64
N GLU A 150 31.94 19.68 25.70
CA GLU A 150 33.25 19.39 26.29
C GLU A 150 33.34 18.09 27.14
N GLU A 151 32.51 17.08 26.85
CA GLU A 151 32.53 15.80 27.57
C GLU A 151 32.76 14.62 26.62
N GLU A 152 34.03 14.37 26.28
CA GLU A 152 34.64 13.03 26.24
C GLU A 152 36.15 13.12 25.97
N GLY A 153 36.98 12.67 26.91
CA GLY A 153 38.43 12.64 26.76
C GLY A 153 39.08 11.49 27.54
N GLN A 154 40.03 10.81 26.88
CA GLN A 154 40.96 9.77 27.41
C GLN A 154 40.28 8.42 27.76
N GLU A 155 40.84 7.23 27.50
CA GLU A 155 42.09 6.75 26.83
C GLU A 155 41.68 5.74 25.70
N SER A 156 42.53 5.14 24.84
CA SER A 156 44.00 4.99 24.79
C SER A 156 44.53 4.80 23.34
N SER A 157 45.86 4.69 23.19
CA SER A 157 46.59 4.08 22.06
C SER A 157 46.53 2.53 22.11
N GLU A 158 46.77 1.73 21.06
CA GLU A 158 47.99 1.61 20.24
C GLU A 158 47.78 0.88 18.89
N GLU A 159 48.51 1.36 17.88
CA GLU A 159 49.20 0.70 16.74
C GLU A 159 48.59 -0.48 15.93
N GLY A 160 48.66 -0.35 14.60
CA GLY A 160 48.31 -1.38 13.61
C GLY A 160 48.42 -0.89 12.17
N SER A 161 49.60 -0.45 11.74
CA SER A 161 49.87 0.04 10.37
C SER A 161 50.12 -1.10 9.36
N GLU A 162 49.53 -1.00 8.17
CA GLU A 162 50.03 -1.56 6.88
C GLU A 162 49.10 -1.03 5.76
N GLU A 163 49.43 0.11 5.16
CA GLU A 163 50.01 0.24 3.81
C GLU A 163 49.01 0.08 2.65
N ASP A 164 48.48 1.22 2.19
CA ASP A 164 47.79 1.37 0.91
C ASP A 164 48.72 1.09 -0.27
N VAL A 165 48.18 0.44 -1.32
CA VAL A 165 48.79 0.44 -2.66
C VAL A 165 47.90 1.26 -3.58
N GLU A 166 48.30 2.52 -3.81
CA GLU A 166 47.69 3.35 -4.86
C GLU A 166 47.95 2.73 -6.24
N VAL A 167 46.89 2.64 -7.06
CA VAL A 167 47.02 2.62 -8.52
C VAL A 167 46.17 3.76 -9.06
N VAL A 168 46.85 4.84 -9.44
CA VAL A 168 46.27 5.98 -10.15
C VAL A 168 45.98 5.59 -11.59
N ASP A 169 44.79 5.89 -12.07
CA ASP A 169 44.58 6.23 -13.48
C ASP A 169 43.55 7.37 -13.57
N GLU A 170 43.96 8.48 -14.18
CA GLU A 170 43.11 9.65 -14.40
C GLU A 170 42.46 9.55 -15.78
N THR A 171 41.14 9.75 -15.89
CA THR A 171 40.57 10.57 -16.96
C THR A 171 39.12 10.98 -16.69
N ALA A 172 38.75 12.16 -17.18
CA ALA A 172 37.49 12.83 -16.88
C ALA A 172 36.27 12.26 -17.63
N ASP A 173 35.08 12.30 -17.01
CA ASP A 173 34.12 13.37 -17.28
C ASP A 173 33.13 13.55 -16.11
N GLY A 174 32.58 14.76 -15.94
CA GLY A 174 31.95 15.19 -14.69
C GLY A 174 30.45 14.91 -14.57
N ALA A 175 30.04 14.33 -13.44
CA ALA A 175 28.69 14.46 -12.88
C ALA A 175 28.66 14.06 -11.39
N GLU A 176 29.01 14.97 -10.48
CA GLU A 176 28.90 14.68 -9.05
C GLU A 176 27.44 14.58 -8.59
N VAL A 177 27.11 13.42 -8.02
CA VAL A 177 25.77 13.11 -7.52
C VAL A 177 25.59 13.74 -6.15
N LYS A 178 24.69 14.72 -6.04
CA LYS A 178 24.24 15.26 -4.74
C LYS A 178 23.75 14.11 -3.84
N GLN A 179 24.44 13.85 -2.74
CA GLN A 179 23.93 12.94 -1.71
C GLN A 179 22.68 13.56 -1.07
N ARG A 180 21.62 12.74 -0.94
CA ARG A 180 20.30 13.18 -0.45
C ARG A 180 20.22 12.97 1.06
N THR A 181 20.18 14.03 1.85
CA THR A 181 19.89 13.93 3.29
C THR A 181 18.37 13.88 3.53
N ASP A 182 17.78 12.72 3.28
CA ASP A 182 16.42 12.35 3.70
C ASP A 182 16.53 11.14 4.65
N SER A 183 15.66 11.02 5.65
CA SER A 183 15.61 9.83 6.53
C SER A 183 15.34 8.52 5.75
N HIS A 184 14.64 8.62 4.62
CA HIS A 184 14.47 7.53 3.65
C HIS A 184 15.79 7.15 2.96
N TRP A 185 16.72 8.09 2.77
CA TRP A 185 18.03 7.79 2.20
C TRP A 185 18.96 7.12 3.20
N SER A 186 18.90 7.45 4.50
CA SER A 186 19.62 6.69 5.52
C SER A 186 19.14 5.23 5.62
N ALA A 187 17.83 4.97 5.47
CA ALA A 187 17.31 3.61 5.33
C ALA A 187 17.87 2.91 4.08
N VAL A 188 17.83 3.57 2.92
CA VAL A 188 18.41 3.03 1.66
C VAL A 188 19.93 2.83 1.74
N GLN A 189 20.67 3.69 2.43
CA GLN A 189 22.09 3.50 2.71
C GLN A 189 22.33 2.31 3.62
N LYS A 190 21.47 2.11 4.64
CA LYS A 190 21.50 0.91 5.49
C LYS A 190 21.36 -0.36 4.64
N VAL A 191 20.40 -0.38 3.70
CA VAL A 191 20.20 -1.45 2.71
C VAL A 191 21.41 -1.70 1.80
N ILE A 192 22.20 -0.67 1.49
CA ILE A 192 23.44 -0.78 0.70
C ILE A 192 24.64 -1.24 1.57
N SER A 193 24.61 -0.96 2.88
CA SER A 193 25.71 -1.26 3.82
C SER A 193 25.57 -2.59 4.59
N GLU A 194 24.36 -3.15 4.71
CA GLU A 194 24.13 -4.40 5.42
C GLU A 194 24.56 -5.62 4.58
N ILE A 195 25.81 -6.04 4.77
CA ILE A 195 26.36 -7.32 4.28
C ILE A 195 25.64 -8.49 4.98
N ASN A 196 24.43 -8.82 4.56
CA ASN A 196 23.57 -9.81 5.23
C ASN A 196 22.89 -10.77 4.23
N THR A 197 23.39 -12.00 4.16
CA THR A 197 22.84 -13.19 3.45
C THR A 197 22.70 -13.11 1.92
N VAL A 198 22.21 -11.99 1.37
CA VAL A 198 21.90 -11.81 -0.06
C VAL A 198 23.16 -11.73 -0.91
N ASP A 199 24.25 -11.15 -0.39
CA ASP A 199 25.55 -11.17 -1.06
C ASP A 199 26.17 -12.57 -1.14
N VAL A 200 25.97 -13.39 -0.11
CA VAL A 200 26.40 -14.81 -0.12
C VAL A 200 25.60 -15.57 -1.19
N LEU A 201 24.28 -15.38 -1.23
CA LEU A 201 23.42 -15.99 -2.24
C LEU A 201 23.74 -15.51 -3.67
N THR A 202 24.09 -14.23 -3.84
CA THR A 202 24.53 -13.65 -5.11
C THR A 202 25.88 -14.22 -5.55
N THR A 203 26.83 -14.34 -4.62
CA THR A 203 28.15 -14.97 -4.83
C THR A 203 28.03 -16.45 -5.19
N MET A 204 27.05 -17.16 -4.61
CA MET A 204 26.70 -18.54 -4.97
C MET A 204 25.93 -18.67 -6.30
N GLY A 205 25.66 -17.56 -7.01
CA GLY A 205 24.88 -17.56 -8.25
C GLY A 205 23.41 -17.95 -8.08
N ALA A 206 22.88 -17.88 -6.85
CA ALA A 206 21.51 -18.24 -6.52
C ALA A 206 20.50 -17.14 -6.87
N ILE A 207 20.96 -15.90 -7.05
CA ILE A 207 20.11 -14.73 -7.27
C ILE A 207 20.44 -14.11 -8.65
N PRO A 208 19.44 -13.85 -9.51
CA PRO A 208 19.64 -13.12 -10.77
C PRO A 208 20.23 -11.72 -10.51
N ALA A 209 21.19 -11.28 -11.34
CA ALA A 209 21.97 -10.06 -11.09
C ALA A 209 21.14 -8.76 -10.90
N GLY A 210 19.93 -8.68 -11.47
CA GLY A 210 19.02 -7.55 -11.32
C GLY A 210 18.11 -7.60 -10.09
N PHE A 211 18.19 -8.64 -9.26
CA PHE A 211 17.40 -8.75 -8.02
C PHE A 211 18.11 -8.06 -6.85
N ARG A 212 17.34 -7.63 -5.85
CA ARG A 212 17.78 -6.98 -4.60
C ARG A 212 16.90 -7.41 -3.44
N PRO A 213 17.25 -7.13 -2.17
CA PRO A 213 16.27 -7.10 -1.07
C PRO A 213 15.04 -6.26 -1.45
N SER A 214 13.84 -6.67 -1.04
CA SER A 214 12.60 -5.93 -1.36
C SER A 214 12.51 -4.62 -0.58
N THR A 215 12.60 -3.50 -1.30
CA THR A 215 12.57 -2.15 -0.72
C THR A 215 11.24 -1.88 -0.01
N LEU A 216 10.11 -2.29 -0.59
CA LEU A 216 8.80 -2.12 0.02
C LEU A 216 8.52 -3.13 1.15
N SER A 217 9.29 -4.23 1.27
CA SER A 217 9.25 -5.10 2.46
C SER A 217 9.94 -4.42 3.64
N GLN A 218 11.16 -3.92 3.42
CA GLN A 218 11.96 -3.26 4.45
C GLN A 218 11.22 -2.05 5.03
N LEU A 219 10.62 -1.21 4.19
CA LEU A 219 9.77 -0.10 4.68
C LEU A 219 8.58 -0.58 5.54
N LEU A 220 7.92 -1.71 5.21
CA LEU A 220 6.82 -2.28 6.02
C LEU A 220 7.29 -2.87 7.36
N GLU A 221 8.56 -3.24 7.45
CA GLU A 221 9.23 -3.75 8.66
C GLU A 221 9.75 -2.59 9.54
N GLU A 222 10.23 -1.50 8.94
CA GLU A 222 10.74 -0.30 9.62
C GLU A 222 9.68 0.46 10.43
N GLY A 223 8.43 0.57 9.95
CA GLY A 223 7.44 1.38 10.68
C GLY A 223 5.99 1.28 10.23
N ASN A 224 5.09 1.62 11.17
CA ASN A 224 3.64 1.62 10.95
C ASN A 224 3.18 2.63 9.88
N GLN A 225 3.98 3.67 9.60
CA GLN A 225 3.63 4.75 8.66
C GLN A 225 3.38 4.30 7.21
N PHE A 226 3.73 3.06 6.85
CA PHE A 226 3.44 2.47 5.53
C PHE A 226 2.32 1.43 5.56
N ARG A 227 1.69 1.19 6.71
CA ARG A 227 0.60 0.21 6.87
C ARG A 227 -0.76 0.84 6.61
N ALA A 228 -1.70 0.06 6.08
CA ALA A 228 -3.04 0.58 5.77
C ALA A 228 -3.79 1.01 7.05
N SER A 229 -3.50 0.35 8.17
CA SER A 229 -3.97 0.69 9.52
C SER A 229 -3.63 2.13 9.95
N TYR A 230 -2.45 2.66 9.59
CA TYR A 230 -2.06 4.05 9.87
C TYR A 230 -2.93 5.07 9.13
N PHE A 231 -3.15 4.85 7.83
CA PHE A 231 -3.94 5.75 6.97
C PHE A 231 -5.45 5.66 7.20
N LEU A 232 -5.94 4.59 7.83
CA LEU A 232 -7.35 4.46 8.18
C LEU A 232 -7.72 5.28 9.43
N GLN A 233 -6.77 5.55 10.34
CA GLN A 233 -6.99 6.41 11.50
C GLN A 233 -7.21 7.87 11.07
N PRO A 234 -8.08 8.61 11.77
CA PRO A 234 -8.28 10.03 11.51
C PRO A 234 -7.04 10.83 11.92
N GLU A 235 -6.78 11.95 11.26
CA GLU A 235 -5.70 12.86 11.64
C GLU A 235 -6.26 14.07 12.39
N LEU A 236 -5.58 14.52 13.44
CA LEU A 236 -5.89 15.78 14.09
C LEU A 236 -5.25 16.96 13.34
N MET A 237 -5.94 18.10 13.32
CA MET A 237 -5.40 19.38 12.86
C MET A 237 -4.25 19.86 13.78
N PRO A 238 -3.37 20.78 13.34
CA PRO A 238 -2.30 21.30 14.19
C PRO A 238 -2.76 21.92 15.52
N SER A 239 -4.01 22.40 15.59
CA SER A 239 -4.64 22.90 16.82
C SER A 239 -5.08 21.81 17.80
N GLN A 240 -5.10 20.54 17.39
CA GLN A 240 -5.62 19.38 18.13
C GLN A 240 -7.11 19.45 18.51
N LEU A 241 -7.86 20.45 18.01
CA LEU A 241 -9.28 20.68 18.34
C LEU A 241 -10.29 20.09 17.34
N ALA A 242 -9.82 19.62 16.18
CA ALA A 242 -10.65 19.06 15.12
C ALA A 242 -9.87 18.05 14.30
N PHE A 243 -10.56 17.13 13.63
CA PHE A 243 -9.94 16.21 12.69
C PHE A 243 -9.77 16.87 11.31
N ARG A 244 -8.60 16.65 10.71
CA ARG A 244 -8.21 17.13 9.38
C ARG A 244 -8.98 16.43 8.28
N ASP A 245 -9.26 15.13 8.41
CA ASP A 245 -9.81 14.29 7.35
C ASP A 245 -11.22 13.74 7.64
N LEU A 246 -11.70 13.85 8.88
CA LEU A 246 -13.01 13.40 9.35
C LEU A 246 -13.89 14.60 9.74
N MET A 247 -14.99 14.82 9.01
CA MET A 247 -15.95 15.92 9.27
C MET A 247 -17.38 15.38 9.21
N TRP A 248 -18.28 15.97 10.01
CA TRP A 248 -19.70 15.62 10.00
C TRP A 248 -20.50 16.43 8.99
N ASP A 249 -21.50 15.79 8.39
CA ASP A 249 -22.54 16.41 7.59
C ASP A 249 -23.90 16.25 8.28
N ALA A 250 -24.38 17.35 8.87
CA ALA A 250 -25.65 17.37 9.58
C ALA A 250 -26.87 17.22 8.65
N THR A 251 -26.73 17.47 7.34
CA THR A 251 -27.83 17.35 6.38
C THR A 251 -28.02 15.91 5.90
N GLU A 252 -26.92 15.21 5.63
CA GLU A 252 -26.92 13.81 5.20
C GLU A 252 -26.93 12.79 6.36
N GLY A 253 -26.74 13.27 7.59
CA GLY A 253 -26.69 12.46 8.81
C GLY A 253 -25.51 11.47 8.81
N THR A 254 -24.37 11.87 8.24
CA THR A 254 -23.19 11.02 8.09
C THR A 254 -21.92 11.85 7.92
N ILE A 255 -20.77 11.20 7.73
CA ILE A 255 -19.50 11.87 7.44
C ILE A 255 -19.50 12.58 6.08
N ARG A 256 -18.90 13.76 6.01
CA ARG A 256 -18.82 14.56 4.78
C ARG A 256 -17.97 13.85 3.71
N SER A 257 -18.53 13.74 2.51
CA SER A 257 -17.82 13.25 1.32
C SER A 257 -16.60 14.13 1.00
N ARG A 258 -15.42 13.51 0.83
CA ARG A 258 -14.18 14.19 0.41
C ARG A 258 -13.66 13.67 -0.93
N PRO A 259 -13.82 14.43 -2.03
CA PRO A 259 -13.16 14.10 -3.28
C PRO A 259 -11.64 14.25 -3.11
N SER A 260 -10.88 13.47 -3.87
CA SER A 260 -9.42 13.46 -3.86
C SER A 260 -8.93 13.73 -5.29
N ARG A 261 -7.80 14.44 -5.44
CA ARG A 261 -7.19 14.77 -6.76
C ARG A 261 -7.11 13.55 -7.69
N ILE A 262 -6.77 12.39 -7.13
CA ILE A 262 -6.83 11.09 -7.82
C ILE A 262 -7.83 10.18 -7.11
N SER A 263 -8.73 9.58 -7.89
CA SER A 263 -9.49 8.40 -7.47
C SER A 263 -9.78 7.50 -8.67
N LEU A 264 -9.22 6.29 -8.67
CA LEU A 264 -9.30 5.33 -9.77
C LEU A 264 -9.30 3.88 -9.28
N ILE A 265 -9.61 2.94 -10.18
CA ILE A 265 -9.37 1.50 -9.94
C ILE A 265 -8.19 1.05 -10.82
N LEU A 266 -7.26 0.36 -10.19
CA LEU A 266 -6.18 -0.38 -10.81
C LEU A 266 -6.57 -1.87 -10.84
N THR A 267 -6.37 -2.56 -11.97
CA THR A 267 -6.41 -4.02 -12.04
C THR A 267 -5.02 -4.55 -12.40
N LEU A 268 -4.42 -5.36 -11.52
CA LEU A 268 -3.27 -6.20 -11.86
C LEU A 268 -3.76 -7.38 -12.73
N TRP A 269 -3.22 -7.56 -13.94
CA TRP A 269 -3.65 -8.64 -14.84
C TRP A 269 -2.75 -9.87 -14.74
N HIS A 270 -1.49 -9.72 -15.12
CA HIS A 270 -0.49 -10.78 -15.08
C HIS A 270 0.93 -10.23 -15.23
N CYS A 271 1.90 -10.99 -14.73
CA CYS A 271 3.32 -10.76 -14.98
C CYS A 271 3.85 -11.80 -15.97
N LYS A 272 4.86 -11.44 -16.77
CA LYS A 272 5.51 -12.34 -17.75
C LYS A 272 7.03 -12.25 -17.65
N MET A 273 7.68 -13.36 -18.00
CA MET A 273 9.14 -13.49 -18.14
C MET A 273 9.94 -13.16 -16.87
N ILE A 274 9.29 -13.15 -15.70
CA ILE A 274 9.96 -12.91 -14.42
C ILE A 274 11.06 -13.98 -14.25
N PRO A 275 12.32 -13.59 -13.95
CA PRO A 275 13.37 -14.57 -13.70
C PRO A 275 13.02 -15.45 -12.50
N LEU A 276 13.66 -16.62 -12.46
CA LEU A 276 13.51 -17.53 -11.33
C LEU A 276 14.80 -17.46 -10.51
N PRO A 277 14.71 -17.50 -9.16
CA PRO A 277 15.89 -17.72 -8.34
C PRO A 277 16.47 -19.13 -8.61
N GLY A 278 17.72 -19.32 -8.19
CA GLY A 278 18.45 -20.58 -8.27
C GLY A 278 17.92 -21.64 -7.30
N MET A 279 18.40 -22.88 -7.48
CA MET A 279 17.87 -24.07 -6.78
C MET A 279 18.16 -24.11 -5.27
N SER A 280 19.03 -23.25 -4.75
CA SER A 280 19.28 -23.10 -3.30
C SER A 280 18.21 -22.27 -2.58
N ILE A 281 17.26 -21.69 -3.31
CA ILE A 281 16.19 -20.84 -2.78
C ILE A 281 14.83 -21.50 -3.04
N GLN A 282 14.08 -21.80 -1.99
CA GLN A 282 12.69 -22.24 -2.08
C GLN A 282 11.76 -21.03 -2.02
N VAL A 283 11.02 -20.78 -3.11
CA VAL A 283 10.03 -19.69 -3.19
C VAL A 283 8.75 -20.09 -2.45
N LEU A 284 8.41 -19.34 -1.41
CA LEU A 284 7.20 -19.52 -0.58
C LEU A 284 6.02 -18.72 -1.14
N SER A 285 6.25 -17.46 -1.51
CA SER A 285 5.22 -16.57 -2.09
C SER A 285 5.74 -15.81 -3.31
N ARG A 286 4.81 -15.40 -4.17
CA ARG A 286 4.99 -14.47 -5.29
C ARG A 286 3.93 -13.40 -5.16
N HIS A 287 4.30 -12.13 -5.27
CA HIS A 287 3.37 -11.02 -5.02
C HIS A 287 3.80 -9.74 -5.72
N VAL A 288 2.90 -8.77 -5.75
CA VAL A 288 3.19 -7.38 -6.12
C VAL A 288 2.91 -6.52 -4.89
N ARG A 289 3.88 -5.71 -4.48
CA ARG A 289 3.64 -4.57 -3.60
C ARG A 289 3.48 -3.31 -4.44
N LEU A 290 2.55 -2.45 -4.06
CA LEU A 290 2.34 -1.17 -4.73
C LEU A 290 1.99 -0.05 -3.75
N CYS A 291 2.48 1.15 -4.05
CA CYS A 291 2.25 2.36 -3.27
C CYS A 291 2.21 3.59 -4.18
N LEU A 292 1.66 4.69 -3.68
CA LEU A 292 1.81 6.00 -4.31
C LEU A 292 3.22 6.52 -4.01
N PHE A 293 3.87 7.06 -5.04
CA PHE A 293 5.28 7.46 -5.03
C PHE A 293 5.45 8.70 -5.89
N ASP A 294 6.32 9.63 -5.49
CA ASP A 294 6.61 10.86 -6.26
C ASP A 294 7.93 10.82 -7.05
N GLY A 295 8.60 9.66 -7.09
CA GLY A 295 9.94 9.53 -7.66
C GLY A 295 11.08 9.62 -6.63
N ASN A 296 10.78 9.98 -5.37
CA ASN A 296 11.75 10.00 -4.27
C ASN A 296 11.22 9.40 -2.95
N LYS A 297 9.94 9.58 -2.62
CA LYS A 297 9.33 9.15 -1.35
C LYS A 297 8.01 8.41 -1.58
N VAL A 298 7.75 7.44 -0.71
CA VAL A 298 6.47 6.72 -0.62
C VAL A 298 5.46 7.61 0.10
N LEU A 299 4.27 7.78 -0.48
CA LEU A 299 3.25 8.74 -0.06
C LEU A 299 1.96 8.09 0.48
N SER A 300 1.86 6.77 0.46
CA SER A 300 0.69 6.01 0.92
C SER A 300 1.09 4.76 1.67
N ASN A 301 0.09 4.05 2.17
CA ASN A 301 0.29 2.66 2.57
C ASN A 301 0.80 1.82 1.38
N ILE A 302 1.58 0.80 1.71
CA ILE A 302 2.05 -0.21 0.78
C ILE A 302 0.99 -1.33 0.76
N HIS A 303 0.36 -1.54 -0.38
CA HIS A 303 -0.64 -2.60 -0.56
C HIS A 303 0.00 -3.82 -1.24
N THR A 304 -0.28 -5.01 -0.70
CA THR A 304 0.28 -6.29 -1.21
C THR A 304 -0.82 -7.13 -1.85
N VAL A 305 -0.59 -7.57 -3.09
CA VAL A 305 -1.46 -8.52 -3.79
C VAL A 305 -0.66 -9.78 -4.10
N ARG A 306 -1.12 -10.94 -3.60
CA ARG A 306 -0.48 -12.23 -3.86
C ARG A 306 -0.84 -12.74 -5.25
N ALA A 307 0.17 -13.25 -5.96
CA ALA A 307 0.01 -13.83 -7.27
C ALA A 307 -0.22 -15.35 -7.21
N THR A 308 -1.05 -15.84 -8.13
CA THR A 308 -1.13 -17.26 -8.47
C THR A 308 -0.17 -17.59 -9.61
N TRP A 309 0.23 -18.85 -9.72
CA TRP A 309 1.17 -19.31 -10.75
C TRP A 309 0.86 -20.76 -11.15
N GLN A 310 1.41 -21.20 -12.28
CA GLN A 310 1.28 -22.58 -12.75
C GLN A 310 2.66 -23.22 -12.93
N SER A 311 2.85 -24.44 -12.43
CA SER A 311 4.12 -25.18 -12.59
C SER A 311 4.56 -25.35 -14.06
N LYS A 312 3.61 -25.43 -15.00
CA LYS A 312 3.89 -25.46 -16.45
C LYS A 312 4.39 -24.12 -17.04
N LYS A 313 4.26 -23.00 -16.31
CA LYS A 313 4.64 -21.65 -16.73
C LYS A 313 5.16 -20.83 -15.52
N PRO A 314 6.28 -21.21 -14.88
CA PRO A 314 6.73 -20.63 -13.62
C PRO A 314 7.14 -19.15 -13.70
N LYS A 315 7.47 -18.66 -14.92
CA LYS A 315 7.77 -17.24 -15.22
C LYS A 315 6.53 -16.38 -15.51
N ALA A 316 5.33 -16.92 -15.36
CA ALA A 316 4.08 -16.21 -15.60
C ALA A 316 3.22 -16.23 -14.32
N TRP A 317 2.84 -15.06 -13.86
CA TRP A 317 2.08 -14.86 -12.62
C TRP A 317 0.71 -14.27 -12.95
N THR A 318 -0.35 -14.66 -12.26
CA THR A 318 -1.73 -14.27 -12.53
C THR A 318 -2.45 -13.81 -11.27
N PHE A 319 -3.32 -12.82 -11.38
CA PHE A 319 -4.10 -12.25 -10.27
C PHE A 319 -5.60 -12.50 -10.49
N SER A 320 -6.42 -12.31 -9.45
CA SER A 320 -7.87 -12.56 -9.46
C SER A 320 -8.27 -13.89 -10.12
N PRO A 321 -7.77 -15.04 -9.61
CA PRO A 321 -8.12 -16.36 -10.13
C PRO A 321 -9.64 -16.59 -10.11
N GLN A 322 -10.16 -17.24 -11.15
CA GLN A 322 -11.57 -17.63 -11.19
C GLN A 322 -11.84 -18.72 -10.15
N VAL A 323 -12.62 -18.38 -9.13
CA VAL A 323 -13.02 -19.25 -8.02
C VAL A 323 -14.55 -19.35 -7.91
N THR A 324 -15.05 -20.47 -7.39
CA THR A 324 -16.49 -20.72 -7.19
C THR A 324 -17.04 -20.12 -5.91
N ARG A 325 -16.16 -19.78 -4.95
CA ARG A 325 -16.46 -19.08 -3.70
C ARG A 325 -16.05 -17.62 -3.80
N ILE A 326 -16.30 -16.86 -2.75
CA ILE A 326 -15.81 -15.48 -2.61
C ILE A 326 -14.27 -15.48 -2.75
N LEU A 327 -13.73 -14.69 -3.69
CA LEU A 327 -12.29 -14.54 -3.92
C LEU A 327 -11.63 -13.87 -2.72
N PRO A 328 -10.61 -14.47 -2.07
CA PRO A 328 -9.89 -13.84 -0.95
C PRO A 328 -9.30 -12.48 -1.31
N CYS A 329 -9.39 -11.50 -0.41
CA CYS A 329 -8.94 -10.14 -0.64
C CYS A 329 -7.45 -10.04 -0.99
N LEU A 330 -6.62 -10.94 -0.44
CA LEU A 330 -5.19 -11.01 -0.74
C LEU A 330 -4.87 -11.46 -2.18
N LEU A 331 -5.81 -12.12 -2.86
CA LEU A 331 -5.68 -12.58 -4.25
C LEU A 331 -6.38 -11.65 -5.26
N ASP A 332 -7.04 -10.59 -4.77
CA ASP A 332 -7.77 -9.64 -5.58
C ASP A 332 -6.83 -8.61 -6.21
N GLY A 333 -6.63 -8.73 -7.52
CA GLY A 333 -5.89 -7.77 -8.32
C GLY A 333 -6.62 -6.46 -8.60
N ASP A 334 -7.89 -6.31 -8.22
CA ASP A 334 -8.62 -5.05 -8.28
C ASP A 334 -8.36 -4.21 -7.02
N CYS A 335 -7.55 -3.15 -7.17
CA CYS A 335 -7.23 -2.20 -6.10
C CYS A 335 -7.91 -0.85 -6.37
N PHE A 336 -8.53 -0.24 -5.34
CA PHE A 336 -8.85 1.18 -5.38
C PHE A 336 -7.62 2.00 -4.99
N ILE A 337 -7.45 3.16 -5.62
CA ILE A 337 -6.37 4.10 -5.31
C ILE A 337 -6.98 5.48 -5.11
N ARG A 338 -6.71 6.07 -3.95
CA ARG A 338 -7.04 7.47 -3.61
C ARG A 338 -5.74 8.20 -3.27
N SER A 339 -5.60 9.43 -3.78
CA SER A 339 -4.57 10.35 -3.33
C SER A 339 -5.03 11.78 -3.49
N ASN A 340 -4.66 12.64 -2.54
CA ASN A 340 -4.78 14.09 -2.67
C ASN A 340 -3.42 14.81 -2.68
N SER A 341 -2.33 14.09 -2.94
CA SER A 341 -0.99 14.68 -3.03
C SER A 341 -0.90 15.69 -4.18
N ALA A 342 -0.32 16.86 -3.90
CA ALA A 342 -0.07 17.92 -4.86
C ALA A 342 1.16 17.65 -5.76
N SER A 343 1.95 16.60 -5.50
CA SER A 343 3.17 16.32 -6.26
C SER A 343 2.91 16.25 -7.78
N PRO A 344 3.73 16.90 -8.63
CA PRO A 344 3.60 16.81 -10.08
C PRO A 344 4.01 15.43 -10.60
N ASP A 345 4.98 14.80 -9.94
CA ASP A 345 5.54 13.50 -10.30
C ASP A 345 4.76 12.32 -9.70
N LEU A 346 3.58 12.57 -9.09
CA LEU A 346 2.76 11.54 -8.46
C LEU A 346 2.47 10.36 -9.41
N GLY A 347 2.86 9.16 -8.97
CA GLY A 347 2.69 7.92 -9.68
C GLY A 347 2.43 6.73 -8.76
N ILE A 348 2.33 5.55 -9.36
CA ILE A 348 2.26 4.26 -8.66
C ILE A 348 3.60 3.55 -8.85
N LEU A 349 4.27 3.25 -7.74
CA LEU A 349 5.41 2.35 -7.73
C LEU A 349 4.91 0.92 -7.57
N PHE A 350 5.41 0.02 -8.40
CA PHE A 350 5.18 -1.42 -8.32
C PHE A 350 6.50 -2.14 -8.06
N GLU A 351 6.51 -3.05 -7.09
CA GLU A 351 7.63 -3.96 -6.83
C GLU A 351 7.11 -5.41 -6.91
N LEU A 352 7.75 -6.26 -7.73
CA LEU A 352 7.41 -7.67 -7.80
C LEU A 352 8.26 -8.43 -6.78
N GLY A 353 7.66 -8.94 -5.73
CA GLY A 353 8.36 -9.65 -4.66
C GLY A 353 8.29 -11.17 -4.77
N ILE A 354 9.32 -11.83 -4.27
CA ILE A 354 9.27 -13.24 -3.86
C ILE A 354 9.71 -13.38 -2.40
N SER A 355 8.85 -13.98 -1.57
CA SER A 355 9.25 -14.41 -0.23
C SER A 355 9.82 -15.82 -0.33
N TYR A 356 10.92 -16.08 0.35
CA TYR A 356 11.69 -17.32 0.20
C TYR A 356 12.21 -17.87 1.53
N ILE A 357 12.64 -19.12 1.49
CA ILE A 357 13.53 -19.72 2.49
C ILE A 357 14.80 -20.24 1.79
N CYS A 358 15.96 -20.02 2.40
CA CYS A 358 17.24 -20.53 1.92
C CYS A 358 17.40 -21.99 2.32
N ASN A 359 17.66 -22.88 1.36
CA ASN A 359 17.80 -24.32 1.61
C ASN A 359 19.07 -24.67 2.40
N SER A 360 20.09 -23.81 2.41
CA SER A 360 21.36 -24.05 3.10
C SER A 360 21.44 -23.44 4.50
N THR A 361 20.78 -22.31 4.75
CA THR A 361 20.79 -21.64 6.08
C THR A 361 19.48 -21.77 6.86
N GLY A 362 18.37 -22.09 6.18
CA GLY A 362 17.02 -22.07 6.76
C GLY A 362 16.44 -20.66 6.96
N GLU A 363 17.19 -19.61 6.60
CA GLU A 363 16.76 -18.22 6.76
C GLU A 363 15.65 -17.87 5.78
N ARG A 364 14.67 -17.08 6.24
CA ARG A 364 13.61 -16.51 5.40
C ARG A 364 13.95 -15.07 5.04
N GLY A 365 13.51 -14.64 3.86
CA GLY A 365 13.69 -13.25 3.41
C GLY A 365 12.79 -12.92 2.22
N GLU A 366 12.98 -11.72 1.68
CA GLU A 366 12.24 -11.28 0.50
C GLU A 366 13.10 -10.55 -0.54
N LEU A 367 12.98 -10.96 -1.80
CA LEU A 367 13.69 -10.36 -2.93
C LEU A 367 12.75 -9.62 -3.87
N SER A 368 13.18 -8.43 -4.28
CA SER A 368 12.70 -7.73 -5.46
C SER A 368 13.12 -8.47 -6.72
N CYS A 369 12.15 -8.94 -7.50
CA CYS A 369 12.30 -9.48 -8.85
C CYS A 369 12.35 -8.38 -9.93
N GLY A 370 12.37 -7.12 -9.51
CA GLY A 370 12.29 -5.93 -10.35
C GLY A 370 11.07 -5.07 -10.06
N TRP A 371 11.18 -3.79 -10.40
CA TRP A 371 10.21 -2.75 -10.07
C TRP A 371 9.86 -1.92 -11.30
N VAL A 372 8.77 -1.17 -11.24
CA VAL A 372 8.42 -0.17 -12.27
C VAL A 372 7.59 0.96 -11.68
N PHE A 373 7.82 2.17 -12.17
CA PHE A 373 7.11 3.37 -11.75
C PHE A 373 6.21 3.90 -12.88
N LEU A 374 4.90 4.00 -12.60
CA LEU A 374 3.90 4.55 -13.52
C LEU A 374 3.46 5.93 -13.01
N LYS A 375 4.00 7.00 -13.60
CA LYS A 375 3.50 8.37 -13.37
C LYS A 375 2.02 8.45 -13.75
N LEU A 376 1.20 9.08 -12.91
CA LEU A 376 -0.24 9.24 -13.15
C LEU A 376 -0.60 10.52 -13.91
N PHE A 377 0.37 11.43 -14.07
CA PHE A 377 0.27 12.62 -14.92
C PHE A 377 1.37 12.61 -15.97
N ASP A 378 1.12 13.25 -17.11
CA ASP A 378 2.16 13.58 -18.09
C ASP A 378 2.94 14.85 -17.71
N ALA A 379 3.92 15.23 -18.54
CA ALA A 379 4.74 16.41 -18.32
C ALA A 379 3.98 17.75 -18.39
N SER A 380 2.72 17.76 -18.85
CA SER A 380 1.83 18.92 -18.83
C SER A 380 0.86 18.93 -17.63
N GLY A 381 0.96 17.93 -16.74
CA GLY A 381 0.09 17.79 -15.57
C GLY A 381 -1.28 17.16 -15.87
N VAL A 382 -1.50 16.64 -17.10
CA VAL A 382 -2.76 16.01 -17.49
C VAL A 382 -2.78 14.54 -17.03
N PRO A 383 -3.88 14.02 -16.45
CA PRO A 383 -3.96 12.62 -16.03
C PRO A 383 -3.80 11.64 -17.19
N ILE A 384 -3.02 10.57 -16.98
CA ILE A 384 -2.85 9.53 -18.01
C ILE A 384 -4.18 8.80 -18.31
N PRO A 385 -4.42 8.36 -19.57
CA PRO A 385 -5.70 7.78 -19.96
C PRO A 385 -5.97 6.43 -19.25
N ALA A 386 -7.25 6.18 -18.93
CA ALA A 386 -7.70 4.93 -18.34
C ALA A 386 -7.70 3.77 -19.37
N LYS A 387 -6.55 3.09 -19.49
CA LYS A 387 -6.33 1.97 -20.42
C LYS A 387 -5.46 0.88 -19.79
N THR A 388 -5.20 -0.18 -20.57
CA THR A 388 -4.19 -1.20 -20.22
C THR A 388 -2.78 -0.68 -20.55
N TYR A 389 -1.85 -0.89 -19.64
CA TYR A 389 -0.43 -0.55 -19.77
C TYR A 389 0.42 -1.82 -19.69
N GLU A 390 1.38 -1.93 -20.60
CA GLU A 390 2.43 -2.95 -20.59
C GLU A 390 3.69 -2.29 -20.05
N LEU A 391 4.06 -2.63 -18.82
CA LEU A 391 5.14 -2.00 -18.07
C LEU A 391 6.35 -2.93 -18.06
N PHE A 392 7.49 -2.44 -18.54
CA PHE A 392 8.77 -3.15 -18.46
C PHE A 392 9.39 -2.93 -17.08
N LEU A 393 9.97 -3.98 -16.51
CA LEU A 393 10.56 -3.93 -15.18
C LEU A 393 12.03 -3.52 -15.24
N ASN A 394 12.43 -2.66 -14.31
CA ASN A 394 13.80 -2.30 -13.98
C ASN A 394 14.33 -3.27 -12.91
N GLY A 395 15.62 -3.59 -12.97
CA GLY A 395 16.31 -4.28 -11.89
C GLY A 395 16.75 -3.30 -10.81
N GLY A 396 17.37 -3.82 -9.75
CA GLY A 396 17.81 -3.00 -8.63
C GLY A 396 16.65 -2.57 -7.72
N THR A 397 16.87 -1.49 -6.98
CA THR A 397 15.87 -0.79 -6.16
C THR A 397 15.25 0.38 -6.96
N PRO A 398 14.08 0.93 -6.52
CA PRO A 398 13.45 2.13 -7.10
C PRO A 398 14.34 3.39 -7.18
N TYR A 399 15.46 3.40 -6.46
CA TYR A 399 16.40 4.51 -6.37
C TYR A 399 17.64 4.31 -7.25
N GLU A 400 17.93 3.08 -7.67
CA GLU A 400 18.99 2.74 -8.62
C GLU A 400 18.53 2.97 -10.07
N LYS A 401 19.43 3.40 -10.96
CA LYS A 401 19.13 3.66 -12.37
C LYS A 401 19.98 2.78 -13.28
N GLY A 402 19.39 2.35 -14.40
CA GLY A 402 20.10 1.61 -15.46
C GLY A 402 20.36 0.12 -15.20
N ILE A 403 19.88 -0.43 -14.08
CA ILE A 403 20.03 -1.86 -13.78
C ILE A 403 18.97 -2.67 -14.53
N GLU A 404 19.42 -3.66 -15.31
CA GLU A 404 18.53 -4.60 -16.00
C GLU A 404 18.13 -5.77 -15.10
N VAL A 405 16.86 -6.19 -15.15
CA VAL A 405 16.36 -7.36 -14.39
C VAL A 405 17.04 -8.68 -14.81
N ASP A 406 17.27 -8.86 -16.12
CA ASP A 406 17.95 -10.04 -16.68
C ASP A 406 18.95 -9.62 -17.78
N PRO A 407 20.22 -9.37 -17.43
CA PRO A 407 21.27 -9.01 -18.38
C PRO A 407 21.63 -10.12 -19.39
N SER A 408 20.97 -11.29 -19.36
CA SER A 408 21.12 -12.30 -20.43
C SER A 408 20.25 -12.01 -21.65
N VAL A 409 19.21 -11.16 -21.50
CA VAL A 409 18.31 -10.75 -22.59
C VAL A 409 19.01 -9.74 -23.51
N SER A 410 19.65 -8.72 -22.94
CA SER A 410 20.40 -7.68 -23.65
C SER A 410 21.67 -8.22 -24.32
N ARG A 411 22.47 -9.04 -23.63
CA ARG A 411 23.68 -9.67 -24.21
C ARG A 411 23.40 -10.47 -25.49
N ARG A 412 22.19 -11.03 -25.63
CA ARG A 412 21.76 -11.75 -26.85
C ARG A 412 21.30 -10.83 -27.98
N ALA A 413 21.00 -9.56 -27.72
CA ALA A 413 20.37 -8.62 -28.66
C ALA A 413 21.26 -8.11 -29.81
N HIS A 414 22.48 -8.63 -29.96
CA HIS A 414 23.42 -8.28 -31.02
C HIS A 414 22.92 -8.78 -32.40
N GLY A 415 22.08 -7.99 -33.06
CA GLY A 415 21.55 -8.32 -34.40
C GLY A 415 20.51 -7.32 -34.91
N SER A 416 20.05 -7.55 -36.14
CA SER A 416 19.03 -6.77 -36.86
C SER A 416 17.79 -6.40 -36.03
N VAL A 417 17.11 -5.31 -36.38
CA VAL A 417 15.87 -4.77 -35.75
C VAL A 417 14.82 -5.85 -35.44
N PHE A 418 14.70 -6.89 -36.27
CA PHE A 418 13.82 -8.04 -36.03
C PHE A 418 14.18 -8.81 -34.74
N TYR A 419 15.48 -8.98 -34.48
CA TYR A 419 16.00 -9.58 -33.25
C TYR A 419 15.71 -8.68 -32.04
N GLN A 420 15.90 -7.37 -32.17
CA GLN A 420 15.61 -6.38 -31.13
C GLN A 420 14.12 -6.42 -30.70
N MET A 421 13.21 -6.59 -31.67
CA MET A 421 11.78 -6.79 -31.42
C MET A 421 11.46 -8.14 -30.76
N MET A 422 12.24 -9.20 -31.04
CA MET A 422 12.13 -10.47 -30.32
C MET A 422 12.66 -10.41 -28.89
N THR A 423 13.70 -9.62 -28.61
CA THR A 423 14.25 -9.47 -27.26
C THR A 423 13.32 -8.67 -26.33
N MET A 424 12.60 -7.65 -26.84
CA MET A 424 11.58 -6.95 -26.04
C MET A 424 10.49 -7.90 -25.51
N ARG A 425 10.05 -8.88 -26.31
CA ARG A 425 9.08 -9.91 -25.87
C ARG A 425 9.63 -10.90 -24.82
N ARG A 426 10.92 -10.81 -24.49
CA ARG A 426 11.60 -11.64 -23.48
C ARG A 426 11.97 -10.85 -22.22
N GLN A 427 11.81 -9.53 -22.22
CA GLN A 427 12.02 -8.73 -21.02
C GLN A 427 10.92 -9.03 -19.97
N PRO A 428 11.25 -8.96 -18.67
CA PRO A 428 10.27 -9.06 -17.59
C PRO A 428 9.25 -7.91 -17.66
N GLN A 429 7.97 -8.25 -17.53
CA GLN A 429 6.85 -7.32 -17.74
C GLN A 429 5.74 -7.51 -16.71
N LEU A 430 5.13 -6.39 -16.33
CA LEU A 430 3.88 -6.30 -15.57
C LEU A 430 2.79 -5.69 -16.47
N LEU A 431 1.63 -6.33 -16.57
CA LEU A 431 0.46 -5.74 -17.24
C LEU A 431 -0.57 -5.29 -16.21
N VAL A 432 -0.91 -4.00 -16.27
CA VAL A 432 -1.91 -3.35 -15.42
C VAL A 432 -2.98 -2.67 -16.26
N LYS A 433 -4.18 -2.49 -15.69
CA LYS A 433 -5.27 -1.73 -16.32
C LYS A 433 -5.78 -0.65 -15.38
N LEU A 434 -5.77 0.59 -15.83
CA LEU A 434 -6.41 1.70 -15.12
C LEU A 434 -7.87 1.84 -15.59
N ARG A 435 -8.77 2.10 -14.65
CA ARG A 435 -10.20 2.33 -14.89
C ARG A 435 -10.66 3.58 -14.14
N SER A 436 -11.41 4.43 -14.85
CA SER A 436 -12.13 5.54 -14.25
C SER A 436 -13.31 5.05 -13.39
N LEU A 437 -13.61 5.78 -12.33
CA LEU A 437 -14.77 5.52 -11.47
C LEU A 437 -16.05 6.10 -12.07
N ASN A 438 -17.14 5.34 -11.98
CA ASN A 438 -18.50 5.88 -12.16
C ASN A 438 -18.88 6.78 -10.96
N ARG A 439 -19.94 7.59 -11.10
CA ARG A 439 -20.40 8.54 -10.07
C ARG A 439 -20.69 7.86 -8.72
N ARG A 440 -21.35 6.70 -8.71
CA ARG A 440 -21.69 5.97 -7.48
C ARG A 440 -20.44 5.48 -6.75
N SER A 441 -19.51 4.83 -7.45
CA SER A 441 -18.27 4.33 -6.87
C SER A 441 -17.36 5.47 -6.39
N ARG A 442 -17.33 6.62 -7.08
CA ARG A 442 -16.62 7.83 -6.64
C ARG A 442 -17.22 8.37 -5.33
N ASN A 443 -18.54 8.45 -5.22
CA ASN A 443 -19.22 8.89 -4.00
C ASN A 443 -19.03 7.93 -2.81
N VAL A 444 -18.95 6.61 -3.04
CA VAL A 444 -18.64 5.66 -1.96
C VAL A 444 -17.18 5.80 -1.53
N LEU A 445 -16.25 5.89 -2.48
CA LEU A 445 -14.82 6.05 -2.16
C LEU A 445 -14.51 7.40 -1.50
N SER A 446 -15.27 8.47 -1.77
CA SER A 446 -15.08 9.77 -1.09
C SER A 446 -15.39 9.74 0.41
N LEU A 447 -16.00 8.66 0.91
CA LEU A 447 -16.18 8.39 2.33
C LEU A 447 -14.96 7.71 2.99
N LEU A 448 -13.87 7.45 2.25
CA LEU A 448 -12.59 6.95 2.77
C LEU A 448 -11.55 8.09 2.93
N PRO A 449 -10.45 7.87 3.68
CA PRO A 449 -9.32 8.80 3.77
C PRO A 449 -8.80 9.28 2.41
N GLU A 450 -8.22 10.47 2.35
CA GLU A 450 -7.80 11.11 1.09
C GLU A 450 -6.70 10.36 0.34
N THR A 451 -5.80 9.72 1.08
CA THR A 451 -4.74 8.86 0.55
C THR A 451 -4.88 7.47 1.16
N LEU A 452 -5.27 6.50 0.35
CA LEU A 452 -5.41 5.09 0.75
C LEU A 452 -5.42 4.19 -0.48
N ILE A 453 -4.76 3.03 -0.37
CA ILE A 453 -4.81 1.94 -1.35
C ILE A 453 -5.34 0.68 -0.66
N GLY A 454 -6.27 -0.02 -1.30
CA GLY A 454 -6.75 -1.32 -0.82
C GLY A 454 -7.49 -2.10 -1.91
N SER A 455 -7.86 -3.34 -1.60
CA SER A 455 -8.70 -4.16 -2.51
C SER A 455 -10.10 -3.54 -2.65
N VAL A 456 -10.65 -3.61 -3.87
CA VAL A 456 -12.03 -3.18 -4.15
C VAL A 456 -13.05 -3.96 -3.33
N CYS A 457 -12.75 -5.23 -2.97
CA CYS A 457 -13.69 -6.06 -2.24
C CYS A 457 -13.88 -5.66 -0.76
N SER A 458 -12.99 -4.85 -0.17
CA SER A 458 -13.11 -4.38 1.22
C SER A 458 -13.77 -3.01 1.37
N ILE A 459 -13.95 -2.23 0.30
CA ILE A 459 -14.45 -0.84 0.32
C ILE A 459 -15.66 -0.66 1.25
N HIS A 460 -16.67 -1.52 1.14
CA HIS A 460 -17.89 -1.38 1.93
C HIS A 460 -17.65 -1.54 3.44
N LEU A 461 -16.75 -2.43 3.86
CA LEU A 461 -16.39 -2.63 5.26
C LEU A 461 -15.59 -1.42 5.79
N LEU A 462 -14.67 -0.89 4.97
CA LEU A 462 -13.92 0.33 5.29
C LEU A 462 -14.84 1.55 5.45
N VAL A 463 -15.87 1.67 4.60
CA VAL A 463 -16.86 2.75 4.70
C VAL A 463 -17.72 2.60 5.95
N PHE A 464 -18.16 1.38 6.32
CA PHE A 464 -18.85 1.17 7.61
C PHE A 464 -17.98 1.59 8.80
N TYR A 465 -16.70 1.19 8.83
CA TYR A 465 -15.76 1.65 9.85
C TYR A 465 -15.68 3.19 9.89
N ARG A 466 -15.43 3.85 8.74
CA ARG A 466 -15.26 5.31 8.65
C ARG A 466 -16.53 6.08 9.03
N GLN A 467 -17.72 5.52 8.77
CA GLN A 467 -19.00 6.10 9.18
C GLN A 467 -19.23 5.96 10.69
N ILE A 468 -19.05 4.77 11.26
CA ILE A 468 -19.21 4.53 12.70
C ILE A 468 -18.17 5.31 13.51
N LEU A 469 -16.94 5.42 13.01
CA LEU A 469 -15.91 6.31 13.55
C LEU A 469 -16.39 7.76 13.61
N GLY A 470 -17.08 8.23 12.56
CA GLY A 470 -17.70 9.55 12.51
C GLY A 470 -18.85 9.72 13.50
N ASP A 471 -19.72 8.72 13.66
CA ASP A 471 -20.78 8.75 14.68
C ASP A 471 -20.16 8.90 16.09
N VAL A 472 -19.26 7.99 16.44
CA VAL A 472 -18.65 7.91 17.78
C VAL A 472 -17.79 9.14 18.12
N LEU A 473 -17.04 9.69 17.16
CA LEU A 473 -16.15 10.83 17.42
C LEU A 473 -16.82 12.20 17.31
N LEU A 474 -17.81 12.37 16.42
CA LEU A 474 -18.34 13.70 16.06
C LEU A 474 -19.81 13.94 16.42
N LYS A 475 -20.62 12.88 16.51
CA LYS A 475 -22.08 12.98 16.70
C LYS A 475 -22.50 12.58 18.12
N ASP A 476 -21.95 11.48 18.62
CA ASP A 476 -22.40 10.86 19.88
C ASP A 476 -21.67 11.43 21.12
N ARG A 477 -20.57 12.18 20.94
CA ARG A 477 -19.88 12.86 22.06
C ARG A 477 -20.63 14.13 22.48
N MET A 478 -21.01 14.22 23.76
CA MET A 478 -21.61 15.44 24.33
C MET A 478 -20.68 16.66 24.30
N SER A 479 -19.35 16.45 24.27
CA SER A 479 -18.35 17.49 24.08
C SER A 479 -17.17 16.92 23.30
N LEU A 480 -16.76 17.60 22.23
CA LEU A 480 -15.55 17.26 21.48
C LEU A 480 -14.27 17.40 22.34
N GLN A 481 -14.33 18.24 23.38
CA GLN A 481 -13.23 18.47 24.33
C GLN A 481 -13.21 17.47 25.51
N SER A 482 -14.15 16.51 25.56
CA SER A 482 -14.11 15.45 26.58
C SER A 482 -12.84 14.59 26.40
N THR A 483 -12.15 14.33 27.51
CA THR A 483 -11.03 13.39 27.62
C THR A 483 -11.48 11.99 28.06
N ASP A 484 -12.79 11.70 28.04
CA ASP A 484 -13.33 10.40 28.45
C ASP A 484 -12.88 9.29 27.49
N LEU A 485 -12.53 8.13 28.05
CA LEU A 485 -12.13 6.94 27.31
C LEU A 485 -13.25 6.48 26.37
N ILE A 486 -12.90 6.25 25.10
CA ILE A 486 -13.85 5.78 24.09
C ILE A 486 -13.85 4.25 24.09
N SER A 487 -14.76 3.64 24.85
CA SER A 487 -14.96 2.18 24.82
C SER A 487 -15.75 1.80 23.56
N HIS A 488 -15.04 1.34 22.53
CA HIS A 488 -15.64 0.86 21.28
C HIS A 488 -14.75 -0.20 20.60
N PRO A 489 -14.87 -1.49 20.94
CA PRO A 489 -13.91 -2.53 20.55
C PRO A 489 -13.80 -2.73 19.03
N MET A 490 -14.87 -2.47 18.25
CA MET A 490 -14.76 -2.47 16.78
C MET A 490 -13.81 -1.38 16.27
N LEU A 491 -13.82 -0.18 16.86
CA LEU A 491 -12.95 0.91 16.39
C LEU A 491 -11.49 0.67 16.77
N ALA A 492 -11.26 0.09 17.96
CA ALA A 492 -9.94 -0.34 18.43
C ALA A 492 -9.35 -1.48 17.58
N THR A 493 -10.12 -2.52 17.29
CA THR A 493 -9.60 -3.76 16.66
C THR A 493 -9.71 -3.82 15.13
N PHE A 494 -10.66 -3.12 14.50
CA PHE A 494 -10.85 -3.18 13.03
C PHE A 494 -9.61 -2.81 12.21
N PRO A 495 -8.77 -1.82 12.60
CA PRO A 495 -7.52 -1.52 11.89
C PRO A 495 -6.58 -2.74 11.77
N MET A 496 -6.61 -3.67 12.74
CA MET A 496 -5.78 -4.88 12.72
C MET A 496 -6.14 -5.83 11.58
N LEU A 497 -7.40 -5.81 11.10
CA LEU A 497 -7.86 -6.66 9.99
C LEU A 497 -7.22 -6.28 8.65
N LEU A 498 -6.70 -5.07 8.53
CA LEU A 498 -5.93 -4.65 7.35
C LEU A 498 -4.60 -5.40 7.21
N GLU A 499 -4.06 -5.88 8.33
CA GLU A 499 -2.85 -6.70 8.40
C GLU A 499 -3.17 -8.22 8.46
N GLN A 500 -4.45 -8.59 8.63
CA GLN A 500 -4.94 -9.98 8.72
C GLN A 500 -6.02 -10.24 7.64
N PRO A 501 -5.62 -10.50 6.37
CA PRO A 501 -6.56 -10.58 5.24
C PRO A 501 -7.57 -11.73 5.37
N ASP A 502 -7.23 -12.81 6.06
CA ASP A 502 -8.13 -13.94 6.30
C ASP A 502 -9.26 -13.63 7.30
N VAL A 503 -9.00 -12.82 8.33
CA VAL A 503 -10.04 -12.30 9.24
C VAL A 503 -10.90 -11.24 8.54
N MET A 504 -10.31 -10.40 7.69
CA MET A 504 -11.06 -9.49 6.82
C MET A 504 -11.99 -10.26 5.86
N ASP A 505 -11.54 -11.38 5.30
CA ASP A 505 -12.34 -12.25 4.45
C ASP A 505 -13.44 -13.02 5.21
N ALA A 506 -13.19 -13.37 6.48
CA ALA A 506 -14.22 -13.90 7.38
C ALA A 506 -15.35 -12.87 7.60
N LEU A 507 -15.00 -11.65 8.03
CA LEU A 507 -15.96 -10.55 8.21
C LEU A 507 -16.76 -10.27 6.93
N ARG A 508 -16.08 -10.22 5.79
CA ARG A 508 -16.71 -9.98 4.49
C ARG A 508 -17.70 -11.08 4.11
N SER A 509 -17.37 -12.33 4.41
CA SER A 509 -18.23 -13.48 4.14
C SER A 509 -19.46 -13.47 5.03
N SER A 510 -19.29 -13.26 6.34
CA SER A 510 -20.40 -13.12 7.31
C SER A 510 -21.29 -11.91 7.01
N TRP A 511 -20.70 -10.79 6.60
CA TRP A 511 -21.48 -9.62 6.16
C TRP A 511 -22.29 -9.92 4.90
N ALA A 512 -21.67 -10.49 3.86
CA ALA A 512 -22.36 -10.80 2.61
C ALA A 512 -23.53 -11.79 2.82
N GLU A 513 -23.36 -12.78 3.70
CA GLU A 513 -24.42 -13.69 4.13
C GLU A 513 -25.54 -12.93 4.86
N LYS A 514 -25.21 -12.16 5.92
CA LYS A 514 -26.21 -11.37 6.67
C LYS A 514 -26.96 -10.41 5.76
N GLU A 515 -26.26 -9.67 4.92
CA GLU A 515 -26.85 -8.71 3.99
C GLU A 515 -27.77 -9.41 2.99
N SER A 516 -27.51 -10.66 2.59
CA SER A 516 -28.41 -11.43 1.72
C SER A 516 -29.78 -11.70 2.35
N THR A 517 -29.88 -11.75 3.69
CA THR A 517 -31.12 -11.99 4.43
C THR A 517 -31.98 -10.73 4.63
N LEU A 518 -31.41 -9.52 4.45
CA LEU A 518 -32.08 -8.26 4.76
C LEU A 518 -33.12 -7.85 3.69
N LYS A 519 -34.25 -7.32 4.14
CA LYS A 519 -35.31 -6.77 3.30
C LYS A 519 -34.85 -5.49 2.58
N ARG A 520 -35.51 -5.14 1.48
CA ARG A 520 -35.23 -3.88 0.73
C ARG A 520 -35.44 -2.60 1.54
N SER A 521 -36.31 -2.62 2.55
CA SER A 521 -36.51 -1.50 3.49
C SER A 521 -35.32 -1.37 4.44
N GLU A 522 -34.93 -2.48 5.07
CA GLU A 522 -33.77 -2.60 5.97
C GLU A 522 -32.47 -2.16 5.26
N LYS A 523 -32.28 -2.54 4.00
CA LYS A 523 -31.14 -2.10 3.16
C LYS A 523 -31.12 -0.61 2.78
N ARG A 524 -32.19 0.14 3.05
CA ARG A 524 -32.24 1.61 2.83
C ARG A 524 -32.00 2.40 4.11
N ASP A 525 -32.12 1.76 5.26
CA ASP A 525 -31.90 2.39 6.56
C ASP A 525 -30.40 2.34 6.91
N LYS A 526 -29.75 3.51 6.84
CA LYS A 526 -28.31 3.67 7.13
C LYS A 526 -27.98 3.26 8.58
N GLU A 527 -28.87 3.55 9.53
CA GLU A 527 -28.62 3.31 10.96
C GLU A 527 -28.81 1.84 11.30
N PHE A 528 -29.88 1.22 10.80
CA PHE A 528 -30.09 -0.23 10.89
C PHE A 528 -28.93 -1.03 10.28
N LEU A 529 -28.40 -0.59 9.14
CA LEU A 529 -27.23 -1.24 8.51
C LEU A 529 -25.98 -1.13 9.38
N LYS A 530 -25.67 0.04 9.95
CA LYS A 530 -24.55 0.20 10.91
C LYS A 530 -24.73 -0.69 12.14
N SER A 531 -25.90 -0.71 12.76
CA SER A 531 -26.19 -1.57 13.90
C SER A 531 -26.06 -3.07 13.56
N THR A 532 -26.54 -3.47 12.38
CA THR A 532 -26.41 -4.86 11.90
C THR A 532 -24.95 -5.22 11.60
N PHE A 533 -24.17 -4.27 11.06
CA PHE A 533 -22.74 -4.44 10.79
C PHE A 533 -21.95 -4.62 12.08
N LEU A 534 -22.24 -3.81 13.11
CA LEU A 534 -21.66 -3.99 14.45
C LEU A 534 -21.95 -5.37 15.01
N LEU A 535 -23.21 -5.84 14.96
CA LEU A 535 -23.56 -7.19 15.42
C LEU A 535 -22.75 -8.27 14.67
N VAL A 536 -22.66 -8.20 13.34
CA VAL A 536 -21.83 -9.13 12.54
C VAL A 536 -20.36 -9.05 12.93
N TYR A 537 -19.84 -7.85 13.23
CA TYR A 537 -18.46 -7.69 13.69
C TYR A 537 -18.24 -8.33 15.07
N HIS A 538 -19.16 -8.12 16.02
CA HIS A 538 -19.09 -8.71 17.36
C HIS A 538 -19.26 -10.23 17.34
N ASP A 539 -20.10 -10.78 16.46
CA ASP A 539 -20.27 -12.23 16.29
C ASP A 539 -19.15 -12.87 15.46
N CYS A 540 -18.47 -12.16 14.56
CA CYS A 540 -17.46 -12.74 13.67
C CYS A 540 -16.03 -12.48 14.16
N VAL A 541 -15.68 -11.22 14.39
CA VAL A 541 -14.29 -10.77 14.42
C VAL A 541 -13.69 -10.83 15.81
N LEU A 542 -14.34 -10.26 16.83
CA LEU A 542 -13.82 -10.30 18.20
C LEU A 542 -13.57 -11.75 18.68
N PRO A 543 -14.48 -12.72 18.48
CA PRO A 543 -14.24 -14.10 18.89
C PRO A 543 -13.04 -14.74 18.19
N LEU A 544 -12.75 -14.35 16.94
CA LEU A 544 -11.59 -14.83 16.19
C LEU A 544 -10.30 -14.19 16.69
N LEU A 545 -10.30 -12.87 16.96
CA LEU A 545 -9.11 -12.14 17.42
C LEU A 545 -8.64 -12.61 18.80
N HIS A 546 -9.54 -12.90 19.74
CA HIS A 546 -9.20 -13.36 21.10
C HIS A 546 -9.19 -14.90 21.26
N SER A 547 -9.21 -15.65 20.14
CA SER A 547 -9.20 -17.12 20.16
C SER A 547 -7.78 -17.66 20.31
N THR A 548 -7.50 -18.36 21.42
CA THR A 548 -6.22 -19.09 21.61
C THR A 548 -5.99 -20.20 20.58
N ARG A 549 -7.03 -20.59 19.84
CA ARG A 549 -6.96 -21.58 18.76
C ARG A 549 -6.52 -20.98 17.42
N LEU A 550 -6.60 -19.66 17.24
CA LEU A 550 -6.19 -18.99 16.00
C LEU A 550 -4.71 -18.57 16.12
N PRO A 551 -3.75 -19.29 15.49
CA PRO A 551 -2.35 -18.93 15.61
C PRO A 551 -2.09 -17.57 14.94
N PRO A 552 -1.05 -16.82 15.36
CA PRO A 552 -0.76 -15.48 14.83
C PRO A 552 -0.55 -15.51 13.32
N PHE A 553 -0.98 -14.46 12.63
CA PHE A 553 -0.80 -14.35 11.17
C PHE A 553 0.69 -14.30 10.82
N ARG A 554 1.13 -15.16 9.88
CA ARG A 554 2.49 -15.22 9.36
C ARG A 554 2.45 -15.18 7.84
N TRP A 555 3.09 -14.17 7.26
CA TRP A 555 3.13 -13.99 5.82
C TRP A 555 3.89 -15.12 5.12
N ALA A 556 3.31 -15.64 4.03
CA ALA A 556 3.92 -16.65 3.15
C ALA A 556 4.25 -17.98 3.85
N GLU A 557 3.53 -18.32 4.92
CA GLU A 557 3.71 -19.56 5.68
C GLU A 557 2.49 -20.47 5.50
N GLU A 558 2.55 -21.33 4.48
CA GLU A 558 1.43 -22.17 4.04
C GLU A 558 0.83 -23.03 5.18
N GLU A 559 1.66 -23.53 6.10
CA GLU A 559 1.21 -24.31 7.25
C GLU A 559 0.36 -23.47 8.23
N THR A 560 0.83 -22.27 8.59
CA THR A 560 0.09 -21.34 9.47
C THR A 560 -1.16 -20.79 8.79
N GLU A 561 -1.07 -20.40 7.52
CA GLU A 561 -2.24 -19.94 6.74
C GLU A 561 -3.30 -21.04 6.62
N THR A 562 -2.89 -22.30 6.41
CA THR A 562 -3.80 -23.46 6.38
C THR A 562 -4.41 -23.75 7.75
N ALA A 563 -3.64 -23.60 8.84
CA ALA A 563 -4.14 -23.77 10.20
C ALA A 563 -5.18 -22.69 10.54
N ARG A 564 -4.89 -21.41 10.27
CA ARG A 564 -5.82 -20.29 10.46
C ARG A 564 -7.09 -20.47 9.63
N TRP A 565 -6.96 -20.83 8.36
CA TRP A 565 -8.11 -21.07 7.48
C TRP A 565 -9.06 -22.16 8.02
N LYS A 566 -8.54 -23.26 8.58
CA LYS A 566 -9.35 -24.30 9.22
C LYS A 566 -10.11 -23.75 10.41
N VAL A 567 -9.41 -23.09 11.34
CA VAL A 567 -10.00 -22.50 12.56
C VAL A 567 -11.09 -21.50 12.23
N ILE A 568 -10.85 -20.60 11.28
CA ILE A 568 -11.83 -19.62 10.80
C ILE A 568 -13.04 -20.33 10.16
N THR A 569 -12.81 -21.31 9.28
CA THR A 569 -13.90 -22.03 8.59
C THR A 569 -14.78 -22.82 9.56
N ASP A 570 -14.17 -23.52 10.52
CA ASP A 570 -14.88 -24.30 11.53
C ASP A 570 -15.66 -23.38 12.49
N PHE A 571 -15.07 -22.24 12.90
CA PHE A 571 -15.75 -21.23 13.70
C PHE A 571 -16.96 -20.63 12.97
N LEU A 572 -16.81 -20.18 11.72
CA LEU A 572 -17.90 -19.62 10.93
C LEU A 572 -19.06 -20.61 10.75
N LYS A 573 -18.75 -21.90 10.53
CA LYS A 573 -19.76 -22.96 10.44
C LYS A 573 -20.51 -23.15 11.77
N GLN A 574 -19.81 -23.19 12.90
CA GLN A 574 -20.44 -23.30 14.23
C GLN A 574 -21.30 -22.07 14.56
N ASN A 575 -20.86 -20.88 14.16
CA ASN A 575 -21.58 -19.63 14.35
C ASN A 575 -22.90 -19.61 13.56
N GLN A 576 -22.88 -20.05 12.30
CA GLN A 576 -24.08 -20.26 11.48
C GLN A 576 -25.04 -21.29 12.11
N GLU A 577 -24.53 -22.43 12.59
CA GLU A 577 -25.33 -23.50 13.20
C GLU A 577 -26.00 -23.05 14.52
N ASN A 578 -25.32 -22.21 15.31
CA ASN A 578 -25.78 -21.74 16.63
C ASN A 578 -26.48 -20.37 16.61
N GLN A 579 -26.64 -19.73 15.45
CA GLN A 579 -27.21 -18.39 15.27
C GLN A 579 -26.47 -17.25 16.03
N GLY A 580 -25.16 -17.38 16.24
CA GLY A 580 -24.34 -16.38 16.93
C GLY A 580 -23.12 -16.99 17.63
N ALA A 581 -22.13 -16.15 17.95
CA ALA A 581 -20.90 -16.62 18.57
C ALA A 581 -21.05 -16.95 20.06
N LEU A 582 -22.09 -16.45 20.72
CA LEU A 582 -22.29 -16.55 22.16
C LEU A 582 -22.27 -18.00 22.67
N GLN A 583 -22.83 -18.97 21.93
CA GLN A 583 -22.78 -20.39 22.31
C GLN A 583 -21.36 -20.99 22.19
N ALA A 584 -20.55 -20.54 21.24
CA ALA A 584 -19.16 -20.96 21.10
C ALA A 584 -18.26 -20.31 22.17
N LEU A 585 -18.49 -19.02 22.47
CA LEU A 585 -17.78 -18.27 23.51
C LEU A 585 -18.05 -18.83 24.91
N LEU A 586 -19.31 -19.15 25.23
CA LEU A 586 -19.71 -19.72 26.52
C LEU A 586 -19.53 -21.24 26.62
N SER A 587 -18.90 -21.88 25.62
CA SER A 587 -18.59 -23.31 25.68
C SER A 587 -17.56 -23.58 26.80
N PRO A 588 -17.75 -24.61 27.64
CA PRO A 588 -16.75 -24.99 28.66
C PRO A 588 -15.42 -25.47 28.06
N ASP A 589 -15.40 -25.84 26.78
CA ASP A 589 -14.18 -26.18 26.02
C ASP A 589 -13.51 -24.95 25.38
N GLY A 590 -14.08 -23.75 25.58
CA GLY A 590 -13.57 -22.47 25.09
C GLY A 590 -12.41 -21.96 25.94
N VAL A 591 -11.20 -22.00 25.39
CA VAL A 591 -10.02 -21.35 25.99
C VAL A 591 -9.83 -20.00 25.33
N HIS A 592 -10.06 -18.93 26.09
CA HIS A 592 -9.94 -17.54 25.64
C HIS A 592 -8.75 -16.87 26.34
N GLU A 593 -8.17 -15.85 25.71
CA GLU A 593 -7.13 -15.04 26.35
C GLU A 593 -7.71 -14.18 27.49
N PRO A 594 -6.90 -13.77 28.48
CA PRO A 594 -7.33 -12.84 29.51
C PRO A 594 -7.76 -11.51 28.88
N PHE A 595 -8.90 -10.99 29.32
CA PHE A 595 -9.44 -9.72 28.84
C PHE A 595 -8.48 -8.54 29.10
N ASP A 596 -8.11 -7.80 28.04
CA ASP A 596 -7.37 -6.54 28.16
C ASP A 596 -8.28 -5.32 27.87
N LEU A 597 -8.19 -4.31 28.73
CA LEU A 597 -8.91 -3.04 28.59
C LEU A 597 -8.42 -2.23 27.39
N SER A 598 -7.18 -2.45 26.92
CA SER A 598 -6.66 -1.82 25.70
C SER A 598 -7.50 -2.19 24.47
N GLU A 599 -8.00 -3.43 24.40
CA GLU A 599 -8.76 -3.98 23.26
C GLU A 599 -10.16 -3.35 23.10
N GLN A 600 -10.70 -2.76 24.18
CA GLN A 600 -11.95 -1.99 24.12
C GLN A 600 -11.72 -0.50 23.94
N THR A 601 -10.54 0.01 24.28
CA THR A 601 -10.28 1.46 24.34
C THR A 601 -9.78 1.95 22.98
N TYR A 602 -10.59 2.73 22.27
CA TYR A 602 -10.20 3.33 21.01
C TYR A 602 -9.33 4.58 21.23
N ASP A 603 -8.02 4.44 20.94
CA ASP A 603 -7.08 5.56 20.90
C ASP A 603 -7.11 6.29 19.54
N PHE A 604 -7.67 7.50 19.53
CA PHE A 604 -7.61 8.42 18.38
C PHE A 604 -6.45 9.43 18.46
N LEU A 605 -5.72 9.49 19.58
CA LEU A 605 -4.51 10.31 19.73
C LEU A 605 -3.27 9.64 19.10
N GLY A 606 -3.41 8.37 18.73
CA GLY A 606 -2.56 7.70 17.76
C GLY A 606 -1.20 7.31 18.30
N GLU A 607 -1.13 6.52 19.37
CA GLU A 607 0.08 5.75 19.70
C GLU A 607 0.57 4.92 18.50
N MET A 608 -0.38 4.36 17.73
CA MET A 608 -0.12 3.71 16.43
C MET A 608 0.59 4.62 15.41
N ARG A 609 0.49 5.95 15.55
CA ARG A 609 1.21 6.97 14.76
C ARG A 609 2.48 7.51 15.46
N LYS A 610 2.60 7.37 16.78
CA LYS A 610 3.77 7.82 17.57
C LYS A 610 4.95 6.86 17.52
N ASN A 611 4.75 5.60 17.15
CA ASN A 611 5.82 4.61 16.89
C ASN A 611 6.59 4.89 15.57
N ALA A 612 6.89 6.16 15.31
CA ALA A 612 7.80 6.65 14.30
C ALA A 612 8.83 7.52 15.03
N VAL A 613 9.83 6.85 15.62
CA VAL A 613 11.01 7.42 16.27
C VAL A 613 12.24 6.86 15.57
#